data_AF-A0A519W4H4-F1
#
_entry.id   AF-A0A519W4H4-F1
#
_cell.length_a   1.000
_cell.length_b   1.000
_cell.length_c   1.000
_cell.angle_alpha   90.00
_cell.angle_beta   90.00
_cell.angle_gamma   90.00
#
_symmetry.space_group_name_H-M   'P 1'
#
loop_
_entity.id
_entity.type
_entity.pdbx_description
1 polymer ?
#
loop_
_entity_poly.entity_id
_entity_poly.type
_entity_poly.pdbx_seq_one_letter_code
_entity_poly.pdbx_strand_id
1 'polypeptide(L)'
;MNGCLEQIGAGSEFYSFFDEKKRKTICSAIFDAYYEDINKEIVFDTNRLWTARMHQLVELFDDFKMVCLVRDPAWIMDSFEKIYRKNPFDYSRMFSAGNRATVYTRCESLLNGMVGISLTALKEAFYGEYSDRLLLVDYDLLASFPEKTMQLIYEFTGTEPYTHDFENVDYSHDEFDYSLGVKGLHTIAKKVEFKQRRSILPPDLFQKYSEMAFWKDTSGSSANVIASKENQ
;
A
#
# COMPACT_ATOMS: atom_id res chain seq x y z
N MET A 1 10.60 -11.63 6.30
CA MET A 1 11.59 -11.83 5.21
C MET A 1 12.80 -10.89 5.29
N ASN A 2 12.67 -9.57 5.08
CA ASN A 2 13.84 -8.64 4.99
C ASN A 2 14.80 -8.72 6.19
N GLY A 3 14.27 -8.65 7.42
CA GLY A 3 15.12 -8.76 8.62
C GLY A 3 15.87 -10.10 8.69
N CYS A 4 15.29 -11.20 8.21
CA CYS A 4 16.00 -12.48 8.13
C CYS A 4 17.15 -12.42 7.12
N LEU A 5 16.90 -11.87 5.92
CA LEU A 5 17.92 -11.70 4.89
C LEU A 5 19.06 -10.76 5.32
N GLU A 6 18.79 -9.74 6.12
CA GLU A 6 19.84 -8.90 6.72
C GLU A 6 20.73 -9.69 7.68
N GLN A 7 20.16 -10.58 8.48
CA GLN A 7 20.90 -11.41 9.44
C GLN A 7 21.67 -12.57 8.80
N ILE A 8 21.33 -12.99 7.59
CA ILE A 8 22.04 -14.07 6.84
C ILE A 8 22.73 -13.58 5.56
N GLY A 9 22.73 -12.26 5.36
CA GLY A 9 23.32 -11.55 4.23
C GLY A 9 24.78 -11.18 4.48
N ALA A 10 25.41 -10.54 3.48
CA ALA A 10 26.86 -10.29 3.49
C ALA A 10 27.36 -9.42 4.67
N GLY A 11 26.45 -8.67 5.32
CA GLY A 11 26.76 -7.91 6.52
C GLY A 11 26.83 -8.74 7.81
N SER A 12 26.53 -10.04 7.76
CA SER A 12 26.50 -10.95 8.91
C SER A 12 27.73 -11.86 8.95
N GLU A 13 28.21 -12.17 10.16
CA GLU A 13 29.27 -13.16 10.38
C GLU A 13 28.90 -14.57 9.90
N PHE A 14 27.60 -14.83 9.72
CA PHE A 14 27.09 -16.13 9.29
C PHE A 14 26.92 -16.27 7.77
N TYR A 15 27.20 -15.23 6.98
CA TYR A 15 26.96 -15.18 5.52
C TYR A 15 27.46 -16.42 4.77
N SER A 16 28.67 -16.90 5.11
CA SER A 16 29.33 -18.03 4.45
C SER A 16 28.61 -19.37 4.65
N PHE A 17 27.74 -19.49 5.66
CA PHE A 17 26.96 -20.71 5.93
C PHE A 17 25.68 -20.80 5.08
N PHE A 18 25.24 -19.69 4.49
CA PHE A 18 24.00 -19.59 3.72
C PHE A 18 24.33 -19.33 2.25
N ASP A 19 24.24 -20.34 1.40
CA ASP A 19 24.22 -20.13 -0.05
C ASP A 19 22.85 -19.57 -0.49
N GLU A 20 22.75 -19.20 -1.77
CA GLU A 20 21.51 -18.68 -2.36
C GLU A 20 20.32 -19.63 -2.18
N LYS A 21 20.54 -20.94 -2.39
CA LYS A 21 19.49 -21.96 -2.23
C LYS A 21 18.96 -22.01 -0.80
N LYS A 22 19.84 -21.95 0.21
CA LYS A 22 19.46 -21.90 1.62
C LYS A 22 18.69 -20.63 1.94
N ARG A 23 19.12 -19.47 1.45
CA ARG A 23 18.39 -18.20 1.67
C ARG A 23 16.99 -18.28 1.07
N LYS A 24 16.86 -18.77 -0.16
CA LYS A 24 15.57 -19.01 -0.83
C LYS A 24 14.68 -19.95 -0.02
N THR A 25 15.22 -21.09 0.42
CA THR A 25 14.51 -22.08 1.25
C THR A 25 14.02 -21.48 2.57
N ILE A 26 14.87 -20.70 3.24
CA ILE A 26 14.50 -20.02 4.51
C ILE A 26 13.41 -18.99 4.26
N CYS A 27 13.51 -18.20 3.19
CA CYS A 27 12.46 -17.25 2.81
C CYS A 27 11.13 -17.97 2.58
N SER A 28 11.08 -19.04 1.81
CA SER A 28 9.86 -19.84 1.61
C SER A 28 9.32 -20.39 2.94
N ALA A 29 10.18 -20.96 3.78
CA ALA A 29 9.78 -21.48 5.08
C ALA A 29 9.19 -20.41 6.03
N ILE A 30 9.59 -19.15 5.90
CA ILE A 30 8.96 -18.05 6.66
C ILE A 30 7.50 -17.85 6.23
N PHE A 31 7.19 -17.94 4.94
CA PHE A 31 5.80 -17.86 4.46
C PHE A 31 5.00 -19.08 4.91
N ASP A 32 5.56 -20.28 4.75
CA ASP A 32 4.91 -21.53 5.17
C ASP A 32 4.58 -21.51 6.67
N ALA A 33 5.52 -21.05 7.50
CA ALA A 33 5.31 -20.94 8.94
C ALA A 33 4.34 -19.82 9.33
N TYR A 34 4.34 -18.68 8.61
CA TYR A 34 3.44 -17.58 8.90
C TYR A 34 1.97 -17.90 8.56
N TYR A 35 1.74 -18.76 7.58
CA TYR A 35 0.40 -19.19 7.15
C TYR A 35 0.05 -20.64 7.53
N GLU A 36 0.78 -21.24 8.48
CA GLU A 36 0.59 -22.65 8.86
C GLU A 36 -0.85 -22.96 9.31
N ASP A 37 -1.51 -21.99 9.95
CA ASP A 37 -2.89 -22.09 10.44
C ASP A 37 -3.96 -21.74 9.37
N ILE A 38 -3.53 -21.30 8.18
CA ILE A 38 -4.42 -20.90 7.09
C ILE A 38 -4.56 -22.03 6.08
N ASN A 39 -5.66 -22.79 6.19
CA ASN A 39 -6.00 -23.83 5.22
C ASN A 39 -6.80 -23.25 4.04
N LYS A 40 -6.18 -22.36 3.26
CA LYS A 40 -6.73 -21.74 2.05
C LYS A 40 -5.72 -21.84 0.92
N GLU A 41 -6.22 -22.14 -0.28
CA GLU A 41 -5.39 -22.21 -1.49
C GLU A 41 -4.83 -20.83 -1.90
N ILE A 42 -5.59 -19.77 -1.61
CA ILE A 42 -5.24 -18.40 -1.97
C ILE A 42 -5.19 -17.54 -0.72
N VAL A 43 -4.10 -16.81 -0.58
CA VAL A 43 -3.85 -15.88 0.52
C VAL A 43 -3.70 -14.48 -0.04
N PHE A 44 -4.55 -13.55 0.41
CA PHE A 44 -4.36 -12.13 0.19
C PHE A 44 -3.58 -11.54 1.35
N ASP A 45 -2.29 -11.26 1.14
CA ASP A 45 -1.46 -10.57 2.12
C ASP A 45 -1.34 -9.07 1.79
N THR A 46 -1.32 -8.24 2.83
CA THR A 46 -1.24 -6.79 2.67
C THR A 46 0.01 -6.21 3.31
N ASN A 47 0.89 -5.68 2.47
CA ASN A 47 2.04 -4.90 2.91
C ASN A 47 2.36 -3.82 1.88
N ARG A 48 2.39 -2.58 2.34
CA ARG A 48 2.74 -1.40 1.52
C ARG A 48 4.15 -1.46 0.90
N LEU A 49 5.00 -2.38 1.35
CA LEU A 49 6.36 -2.59 0.84
C LEU A 49 6.49 -3.79 -0.09
N TRP A 50 5.42 -4.52 -0.43
CA TRP A 50 5.55 -5.68 -1.32
C TRP A 50 6.02 -5.31 -2.72
N THR A 51 5.64 -4.14 -3.22
CA THR A 51 6.09 -3.62 -4.51
C THR A 51 7.61 -3.45 -4.58
N ALA A 52 8.29 -3.16 -3.46
CA ALA A 52 9.76 -3.10 -3.39
C ALA A 52 10.42 -4.49 -3.47
N ARG A 53 9.63 -5.58 -3.53
CA ARG A 53 10.08 -6.96 -3.38
C ARG A 53 9.70 -7.85 -4.55
N MET A 54 9.22 -7.28 -5.65
CA MET A 54 8.84 -8.04 -6.86
C MET A 54 9.95 -9.00 -7.32
N HIS A 55 11.21 -8.54 -7.32
CA HIS A 55 12.39 -9.33 -7.68
C HIS A 55 12.68 -10.51 -6.74
N GLN A 56 12.21 -10.45 -5.49
CA GLN A 56 12.31 -11.58 -4.55
C GLN A 56 11.07 -12.48 -4.66
N LEU A 57 9.89 -11.89 -4.84
CA LEU A 57 8.63 -12.63 -4.92
C LEU A 57 8.58 -13.53 -6.16
N VAL A 58 9.15 -13.08 -7.30
CA VAL A 58 9.21 -13.90 -8.52
C VAL A 58 10.05 -15.16 -8.35
N GLU A 59 11.06 -15.10 -7.49
CA GLU A 59 11.87 -16.26 -7.14
C GLU A 59 11.12 -17.21 -6.21
N LEU A 60 10.28 -16.70 -5.33
CA LEU A 60 9.59 -17.49 -4.31
C LEU A 60 8.28 -18.10 -4.80
N PHE A 61 7.58 -17.40 -5.71
CA PHE A 61 6.22 -17.73 -6.13
C PHE A 61 6.06 -17.50 -7.63
N ASP A 62 5.85 -18.59 -8.36
CA ASP A 62 5.76 -18.55 -9.83
C ASP A 62 4.57 -17.69 -10.31
N ASP A 63 3.43 -17.71 -9.62
CA ASP A 63 2.18 -17.03 -10.03
C ASP A 63 1.66 -16.02 -8.98
N PHE A 64 2.55 -15.30 -8.28
CA PHE A 64 2.08 -14.22 -7.42
C PHE A 64 1.51 -13.06 -8.27
N LYS A 65 0.43 -12.46 -7.75
CA LYS A 65 -0.20 -11.27 -8.33
C LYS A 65 -0.25 -10.16 -7.28
N MET A 66 -0.20 -8.92 -7.74
CA MET A 66 -0.16 -7.77 -6.84
C MET A 66 -1.26 -6.77 -7.17
N VAL A 67 -2.19 -6.60 -6.21
CA VAL A 67 -3.25 -5.60 -6.29
C VAL A 67 -2.82 -4.36 -5.51
N CYS A 68 -2.63 -3.26 -6.23
CA CYS A 68 -2.15 -1.99 -5.70
C CYS A 68 -3.30 -0.99 -5.66
N LEU A 69 -3.90 -0.77 -4.49
CA LEU A 69 -4.87 0.31 -4.31
C LEU A 69 -4.14 1.66 -4.37
N VAL A 70 -4.51 2.47 -5.35
CA VAL A 70 -3.91 3.79 -5.58
C VAL A 70 -4.93 4.89 -5.35
N ARG A 71 -4.45 6.03 -4.87
CA ARG A 71 -5.26 7.24 -4.67
C ARG A 71 -4.35 8.43 -4.89
N ASP A 72 -4.90 9.51 -5.45
CA ASP A 72 -4.18 10.77 -5.60
C ASP A 72 -3.39 11.10 -4.31
N PRO A 73 -2.06 11.27 -4.37
CA PRO A 73 -1.24 11.46 -3.19
C PRO A 73 -1.62 12.72 -2.40
N ALA A 74 -2.21 13.73 -3.04
CA ALA A 74 -2.75 14.90 -2.35
C ALA A 74 -3.90 14.53 -1.40
N TRP A 75 -4.79 13.63 -1.82
CA TRP A 75 -5.87 13.13 -0.96
C TRP A 75 -5.37 12.22 0.17
N ILE A 76 -4.26 11.51 -0.04
CA ILE A 76 -3.58 10.74 1.01
C ILE A 76 -3.04 11.70 2.07
N MET A 77 -2.30 12.74 1.66
CA MET A 77 -1.76 13.75 2.57
C MET A 77 -2.87 14.50 3.32
N ASP A 78 -3.97 14.84 2.64
CA ASP A 78 -5.15 15.46 3.23
C ASP A 78 -5.78 14.56 4.31
N SER A 79 -5.81 13.23 4.08
CA SER A 79 -6.31 12.27 5.05
C SER A 79 -5.48 12.26 6.34
N PHE A 80 -4.15 12.22 6.23
CA PHE A 80 -3.25 12.30 7.39
C PHE A 80 -3.41 13.62 8.14
N GLU A 81 -3.48 14.73 7.43
CA GLU A 81 -3.66 16.04 8.06
C GLU A 81 -5.01 16.15 8.79
N LYS A 82 -6.09 15.57 8.24
CA LYS A 82 -7.38 15.52 8.92
C LYS A 82 -7.31 14.73 10.22
N ILE A 83 -6.64 13.59 10.20
CA ILE A 83 -6.48 12.74 11.38
C ILE A 83 -5.62 13.45 12.43
N TYR A 84 -4.54 14.13 12.02
CA TYR A 84 -3.74 14.96 12.90
C TYR A 84 -4.59 16.06 13.58
N ARG A 85 -5.40 16.80 12.81
CA ARG A 85 -6.26 17.88 13.34
C ARG A 85 -7.41 17.39 14.22
N LYS A 86 -7.87 16.14 14.06
CA LYS A 86 -8.88 15.53 14.94
C LYS A 86 -8.36 15.29 16.36
N ASN A 87 -7.04 15.22 16.53
CA ASN A 87 -6.38 14.90 17.79
C ASN A 87 -5.48 16.07 18.24
N PRO A 88 -6.05 17.28 18.49
CA PRO A 88 -5.26 18.50 18.67
C PRO A 88 -4.37 18.51 19.93
N PHE A 89 -4.69 17.67 20.92
CA PHE A 89 -3.95 17.57 22.19
C PHE A 89 -3.12 16.28 22.30
N ASP A 90 -3.24 15.37 21.34
CA ASP A 90 -2.49 14.12 21.32
C ASP A 90 -1.41 14.20 20.24
N TYR A 91 -0.17 14.29 20.70
CA TYR A 91 0.97 14.29 19.80
C TYR A 91 1.28 12.88 19.31
N SER A 92 0.79 12.60 18.11
CA SER A 92 1.15 11.42 17.33
C SER A 92 2.67 11.18 17.27
N ARG A 93 3.07 9.91 17.40
CA ARG A 93 4.45 9.44 17.19
C ARG A 93 4.89 9.49 15.73
N MET A 94 3.97 9.75 14.80
CA MET A 94 4.29 9.93 13.38
C MET A 94 5.12 11.19 13.10
N PHE A 95 5.09 12.16 14.01
CA PHE A 95 5.79 13.44 13.87
C PHE A 95 6.70 13.65 15.07
N SER A 96 7.88 14.21 14.84
CA SER A 96 8.79 14.70 15.87
C SER A 96 8.49 16.17 16.20
N ALA A 97 9.08 16.71 17.26
CA ALA A 97 8.94 18.13 17.59
C ALA A 97 9.38 19.05 16.43
N GLY A 98 10.40 18.65 15.66
CA GLY A 98 10.95 19.44 14.57
C GLY A 98 10.08 19.49 13.30
N ASN A 99 9.23 18.49 13.06
CA ASN A 99 8.43 18.41 11.83
C ASN A 99 6.91 18.52 12.07
N ARG A 100 6.47 18.70 13.33
CA ARG A 100 5.05 18.82 13.68
C ARG A 100 4.46 20.22 13.49
N ALA A 101 5.28 21.26 13.36
CA ALA A 101 4.83 22.65 13.47
C ALA A 101 3.75 23.06 12.45
N THR A 102 3.95 22.76 11.17
CA THR A 102 3.03 23.20 10.11
C THR A 102 2.58 22.02 9.24
N VAL A 103 1.50 22.22 8.48
CA VAL A 103 1.06 21.23 7.49
C VAL A 103 2.17 20.92 6.47
N TYR A 104 2.99 21.91 6.14
CA TYR A 104 4.13 21.76 5.24
C TYR A 104 5.17 20.79 5.79
N THR A 105 5.64 21.00 7.02
CA THR A 105 6.67 20.12 7.62
C THR A 105 6.14 18.71 7.89
N ARG A 106 4.83 18.58 8.21
CA ARG A 106 4.19 17.28 8.38
C ARG A 106 4.07 16.52 7.04
N CYS A 107 3.57 17.18 5.99
CA CYS A 107 3.45 16.55 4.67
C CYS A 107 4.83 16.20 4.09
N GLU A 108 5.85 17.04 4.31
CA GLU A 108 7.23 16.72 3.96
C GLU A 108 7.75 15.49 4.73
N SER A 109 7.49 15.42 6.04
CA SER A 109 7.86 14.25 6.84
C SER A 109 7.16 12.97 6.38
N LEU A 110 5.90 13.05 5.95
CA LEU A 110 5.17 11.90 5.42
C LEU A 110 5.75 11.45 4.07
N LEU A 111 6.08 12.41 3.20
CA LEU A 111 6.71 12.14 1.92
C LEU A 111 8.10 11.52 2.10
N ASN A 112 8.92 12.04 3.02
CA ASN A 112 10.25 11.46 3.31
C ASN A 112 10.18 10.16 4.13
N GLY A 113 8.97 9.76 4.55
CA GLY A 113 8.73 8.57 5.35
C GLY A 113 7.74 7.62 4.68
N MET A 114 6.73 7.21 5.43
CA MET A 114 5.85 6.10 5.03
C MET A 114 5.16 6.28 3.68
N VAL A 115 4.75 7.51 3.32
CA VAL A 115 4.04 7.76 2.06
C VAL A 115 5.00 7.68 0.88
N GLY A 116 6.14 8.37 0.94
CA GLY A 116 7.07 8.35 -0.20
C GLY A 116 7.83 7.04 -0.35
N ILE A 117 8.09 6.29 0.72
CA ILE A 117 8.66 4.94 0.60
C ILE A 117 7.68 4.04 -0.16
N SER A 118 6.40 4.04 0.22
CA SER A 118 5.38 3.22 -0.44
C SER A 118 5.15 3.66 -1.90
N LEU A 119 5.12 4.97 -2.14
CA LEU A 119 4.94 5.53 -3.48
C LEU A 119 6.11 5.22 -4.41
N THR A 120 7.35 5.39 -3.93
CA THR A 120 8.56 5.09 -4.71
C THR A 120 8.69 3.59 -4.96
N ALA A 121 8.38 2.75 -3.97
CA ALA A 121 8.35 1.29 -4.15
C ALA A 121 7.34 0.86 -5.22
N LEU A 122 6.13 1.43 -5.20
CA LEU A 122 5.14 1.18 -6.25
C LEU A 122 5.62 1.70 -7.61
N LYS A 123 6.24 2.88 -7.66
CA LYS A 123 6.77 3.46 -8.91
C LYS A 123 7.87 2.59 -9.51
N GLU A 124 8.78 2.07 -8.69
CA GLU A 124 9.81 1.13 -9.10
C GLU A 124 9.19 -0.15 -9.69
N ALA A 125 8.20 -0.74 -9.01
CA ALA A 125 7.50 -1.91 -9.52
C ALA A 125 6.75 -1.63 -10.83
N PHE A 126 6.10 -0.46 -10.94
CA PHE A 126 5.29 -0.08 -12.08
C PHE A 126 6.11 0.06 -13.37
N TYR A 127 7.32 0.61 -13.30
CA TYR A 127 8.24 0.70 -14.44
C TYR A 127 9.25 -0.46 -14.49
N GLY A 128 9.08 -1.46 -13.62
CA GLY A 128 9.97 -2.59 -13.48
C GLY A 128 9.66 -3.74 -14.43
N GLU A 129 10.59 -4.71 -14.46
CA GLU A 129 10.53 -5.91 -15.30
C GLU A 129 9.25 -6.74 -15.09
N TYR A 130 8.75 -6.78 -13.85
CA TYR A 130 7.59 -7.60 -13.45
C TYR A 130 6.29 -6.79 -13.35
N SER A 131 6.19 -5.69 -14.10
CA SER A 131 5.03 -4.79 -14.05
C SER A 131 3.73 -5.45 -14.53
N ASP A 132 3.81 -6.48 -15.38
CA ASP A 132 2.68 -7.30 -15.83
C ASP A 132 1.93 -8.01 -14.70
N ARG A 133 2.61 -8.27 -13.57
CA ARG A 133 2.01 -8.86 -12.35
C ARG A 133 1.25 -7.85 -11.49
N LEU A 134 1.18 -6.58 -11.89
CA LEU A 134 0.50 -5.53 -11.15
C LEU A 134 -0.91 -5.27 -11.69
N LEU A 135 -1.85 -5.06 -10.78
CA LEU A 135 -3.13 -4.40 -11.01
C LEU A 135 -3.22 -3.17 -10.11
N LEU A 136 -3.20 -1.97 -10.69
CA LEU A 136 -3.49 -0.74 -9.98
C LEU A 136 -4.99 -0.48 -10.00
N VAL A 137 -5.55 -0.21 -8.82
CA VAL A 137 -6.99 0.04 -8.64
C VAL A 137 -7.17 1.42 -8.05
N ASP A 138 -7.77 2.32 -8.82
CA ASP A 138 -8.07 3.66 -8.35
C ASP A 138 -9.16 3.62 -7.25
N TYR A 139 -8.83 4.21 -6.11
CA TYR A 139 -9.70 4.27 -4.94
C TYR A 139 -11.04 4.94 -5.24
N ASP A 140 -11.06 6.01 -6.05
CA ASP A 140 -12.30 6.73 -6.34
C ASP A 140 -13.22 5.86 -7.20
N LEU A 141 -12.67 5.06 -8.12
CA LEU A 141 -13.44 4.06 -8.88
C LEU A 141 -13.94 2.93 -7.99
N LEU A 142 -13.10 2.36 -7.12
CA LEU A 142 -13.53 1.32 -6.17
C LEU A 142 -14.65 1.83 -5.26
N ALA A 143 -14.54 3.06 -4.77
CA ALA A 143 -15.55 3.65 -3.89
C ALA A 143 -16.84 4.05 -4.62
N SER A 144 -16.78 4.34 -5.93
CA SER A 144 -17.94 4.73 -6.73
C SER A 144 -18.66 3.54 -7.38
N PHE A 145 -17.91 2.50 -7.76
CA PHE A 145 -18.39 1.34 -8.50
C PHE A 145 -17.85 0.02 -7.92
N PRO A 146 -18.06 -0.25 -6.63
CA PRO A 146 -17.37 -1.32 -5.91
C PRO A 146 -17.59 -2.71 -6.51
N GLU A 147 -18.81 -3.04 -6.92
CA GLU A 147 -19.13 -4.34 -7.53
C GLU A 147 -18.36 -4.58 -8.83
N LYS A 148 -18.37 -3.58 -9.74
CA LYS A 148 -17.65 -3.67 -11.02
C LYS A 148 -16.14 -3.74 -10.82
N THR A 149 -15.61 -2.93 -9.91
CA THR A 149 -14.17 -2.93 -9.62
C THR A 149 -13.73 -4.26 -9.00
N MET A 150 -14.50 -4.83 -8.08
CA MET A 150 -14.21 -6.14 -7.52
C MET A 150 -14.25 -7.25 -8.56
N GLN A 151 -15.21 -7.22 -9.51
CA GLN A 151 -15.23 -8.17 -10.62
C GLN A 151 -13.92 -8.16 -11.42
N LEU A 152 -13.40 -6.98 -11.77
CA LEU A 152 -12.13 -6.86 -12.48
C LEU A 152 -10.93 -7.34 -11.64
N ILE A 153 -10.98 -7.18 -10.32
CA ILE A 153 -9.98 -7.76 -9.40
C ILE A 153 -10.06 -9.29 -9.42
N TYR A 154 -11.25 -9.89 -9.41
CA TYR A 154 -11.43 -11.35 -9.55
C TYR A 154 -10.89 -11.86 -10.89
N GLU A 155 -11.20 -11.17 -11.98
CA GLU A 155 -10.71 -11.52 -13.33
C GLU A 155 -9.18 -11.46 -13.40
N PHE A 156 -8.56 -10.40 -12.88
CA PHE A 156 -7.10 -10.28 -12.83
C PHE A 156 -6.46 -11.36 -11.95
N THR A 157 -7.01 -11.57 -10.74
CA THR A 157 -6.48 -12.54 -9.80
C THR A 157 -6.75 -13.99 -10.25
N GLY A 158 -7.71 -14.21 -11.14
CA GLY A 158 -8.13 -15.54 -11.59
C GLY A 158 -8.83 -16.32 -10.47
N THR A 159 -9.55 -15.62 -9.59
CA THR A 159 -10.18 -16.20 -8.40
C THR A 159 -11.70 -16.21 -8.52
N GLU A 160 -12.34 -17.17 -7.85
CA GLU A 160 -13.80 -17.30 -7.87
C GLU A 160 -14.47 -16.08 -7.21
N PRO A 161 -15.43 -15.41 -7.90
CA PRO A 161 -16.13 -14.26 -7.34
C PRO A 161 -16.88 -14.58 -6.06
N TYR A 162 -16.69 -13.75 -5.04
CA TYR A 162 -17.48 -13.77 -3.80
C TYR A 162 -18.52 -12.66 -3.80
N THR A 163 -19.71 -12.94 -3.25
CA THR A 163 -20.77 -11.93 -3.09
C THR A 163 -20.44 -11.00 -1.91
N HIS A 164 -19.96 -9.80 -2.21
CA HIS A 164 -19.62 -8.79 -1.20
C HIS A 164 -20.85 -8.00 -0.72
N ASP A 165 -20.89 -7.70 0.58
CA ASP A 165 -21.78 -6.70 1.15
C ASP A 165 -21.03 -5.36 1.26
N PHE A 166 -21.25 -4.46 0.30
CA PHE A 166 -20.64 -3.13 0.29
C PHE A 166 -21.31 -2.12 1.22
N GLU A 167 -22.44 -2.47 1.84
CA GLU A 167 -23.16 -1.60 2.78
C GLU A 167 -22.70 -1.80 4.22
N ASN A 168 -22.19 -3.00 4.54
CA ASN A 168 -21.84 -3.43 5.89
C ASN A 168 -20.43 -4.02 5.99
N VAL A 169 -19.42 -3.28 5.54
CA VAL A 169 -18.02 -3.64 5.77
C VAL A 169 -17.65 -3.41 7.24
N ASP A 170 -17.03 -4.40 7.86
CA ASP A 170 -16.51 -4.30 9.22
C ASP A 170 -15.00 -4.57 9.21
N TYR A 171 -14.25 -3.64 9.82
CA TYR A 171 -12.81 -3.75 10.00
C TYR A 171 -12.40 -2.81 11.14
N SER A 172 -11.64 -3.34 12.09
CA SER A 172 -10.99 -2.54 13.14
C SER A 172 -9.59 -3.08 13.39
N HIS A 173 -8.62 -2.16 13.54
CA HIS A 173 -7.23 -2.47 13.87
C HIS A 173 -6.73 -1.50 14.95
N ASP A 174 -7.50 -1.44 16.04
CA ASP A 174 -7.36 -0.42 17.08
C ASP A 174 -5.99 -0.47 17.79
N GLU A 175 -5.40 -1.66 17.97
CA GLU A 175 -4.12 -1.81 18.67
C GLU A 175 -2.95 -1.08 17.98
N PHE A 176 -2.94 -1.07 16.65
CA PHE A 176 -1.90 -0.38 15.89
C PHE A 176 -2.03 1.15 16.04
N ASP A 177 -3.25 1.67 16.05
CA ASP A 177 -3.57 3.10 16.24
C ASP A 177 -3.13 3.62 17.61
N TYR A 178 -3.38 2.82 18.65
CA TYR A 178 -2.93 3.13 20.01
C TYR A 178 -1.39 3.23 20.08
N SER A 179 -0.67 2.32 19.41
CA SER A 179 0.79 2.31 19.41
C SER A 179 1.41 3.57 18.79
N LEU A 180 0.72 4.20 17.83
CA LEU A 180 1.14 5.43 17.14
C LEU A 180 0.65 6.72 17.82
N GLY A 181 -0.23 6.61 18.82
CA GLY A 181 -0.87 7.78 19.44
C GLY A 181 -1.79 8.53 18.49
N VAL A 182 -2.48 7.81 17.59
CA VAL A 182 -3.36 8.40 16.58
C VAL A 182 -4.72 7.74 16.66
N LYS A 183 -5.65 8.35 17.40
CA LYS A 183 -7.00 7.80 17.52
C LYS A 183 -7.74 7.88 16.18
N GLY A 184 -8.23 6.72 15.73
CA GLY A 184 -9.12 6.59 14.57
C GLY A 184 -8.42 6.71 13.22
N LEU A 185 -7.16 6.28 13.13
CA LEU A 185 -6.40 6.22 11.87
C LEU A 185 -6.91 5.07 10.98
N HIS A 186 -7.29 3.93 11.56
CA HIS A 186 -7.85 2.79 10.83
C HIS A 186 -9.36 2.60 11.05
N THR A 187 -10.07 3.61 11.55
CA THR A 187 -11.55 3.56 11.60
C THR A 187 -12.13 3.75 10.19
N ILE A 188 -12.75 2.71 9.66
CA ILE A 188 -13.45 2.76 8.35
C ILE A 188 -14.94 3.08 8.50
N ALA A 189 -15.56 3.53 7.42
CA ALA A 189 -17.01 3.59 7.32
C ALA A 189 -17.57 2.22 6.93
N LYS A 190 -18.79 1.89 7.37
CA LYS A 190 -19.44 0.62 7.03
C LYS A 190 -19.74 0.50 5.53
N LYS A 191 -20.26 1.57 4.94
CA LYS A 191 -20.61 1.61 3.53
C LYS A 191 -19.41 2.01 2.68
N VAL A 192 -19.15 1.24 1.63
CA VAL A 192 -18.22 1.59 0.54
C VAL A 192 -18.91 2.59 -0.37
N GLU A 193 -18.55 3.87 -0.21
CA GLU A 193 -19.09 4.94 -1.02
C GLU A 193 -18.05 6.06 -1.22
N PHE A 194 -18.04 6.64 -2.41
CA PHE A 194 -17.26 7.83 -2.66
C PHE A 194 -17.83 9.04 -1.91
N LYS A 195 -17.00 9.68 -1.10
CA LYS A 195 -17.36 10.89 -0.34
C LYS A 195 -16.64 12.09 -0.89
N GLN A 196 -17.37 12.89 -1.66
CA GLN A 196 -16.88 14.19 -2.10
C GLN A 196 -16.62 15.09 -0.89
N ARG A 197 -15.44 15.71 -0.85
CA ARG A 197 -15.06 16.61 0.23
C ARG A 197 -14.17 17.73 -0.29
N ARG A 198 -14.10 18.83 0.47
CA ARG A 198 -13.11 19.89 0.25
C ARG A 198 -11.82 19.52 0.97
N SER A 199 -10.69 19.66 0.27
CA SER A 199 -9.36 19.53 0.87
C SER A 199 -9.12 20.60 1.93
N ILE A 200 -8.41 20.21 3.00
CA ILE A 200 -7.90 21.10 4.04
C ILE A 200 -6.42 21.45 3.84
N LEU A 201 -5.79 20.88 2.80
CA LEU A 201 -4.46 21.26 2.39
C LEU A 201 -4.46 22.62 1.68
N PRO A 202 -3.40 23.43 1.87
CA PRO A 202 -3.08 24.54 0.99
C PRO A 202 -3.07 24.14 -0.50
N PRO A 203 -3.56 24.99 -1.43
CA PRO A 203 -3.65 24.64 -2.86
C PRO A 203 -2.33 24.24 -3.50
N ASP A 204 -1.24 24.90 -3.11
CA ASP A 204 0.13 24.62 -3.56
C ASP A 204 0.60 23.21 -3.15
N LEU A 205 0.32 22.80 -1.90
CA LEU A 205 0.60 21.44 -1.46
C LEU A 205 -0.26 20.42 -2.20
N PHE A 206 -1.55 20.71 -2.37
CA PHE A 206 -2.45 19.79 -3.06
C PHE A 206 -2.01 19.55 -4.51
N GLN A 207 -1.71 20.63 -5.25
CA GLN A 207 -1.21 20.53 -6.62
C GLN A 207 0.11 19.73 -6.69
N LYS A 208 1.08 20.08 -5.84
CA LYS A 208 2.38 19.39 -5.78
C LYS A 208 2.26 17.88 -5.62
N TYR A 209 1.33 17.41 -4.78
CA TYR A 209 1.18 15.99 -4.52
C TYR A 209 0.32 15.28 -5.58
N SER A 210 -0.64 15.97 -6.18
CA SER A 210 -1.48 15.40 -7.25
C SER A 210 -0.66 15.06 -8.50
N GLU A 211 0.36 15.86 -8.80
CA GLU A 211 1.33 15.62 -9.88
C GLU A 211 2.16 14.33 -9.68
N MET A 212 2.15 13.73 -8.48
CA MET A 212 2.88 12.49 -8.21
C MET A 212 2.09 11.21 -8.59
N ALA A 213 0.85 11.33 -9.07
CA ALA A 213 0.01 10.22 -9.50
C ALA A 213 0.44 9.63 -10.86
N PHE A 214 1.63 9.04 -10.90
CA PHE A 214 2.30 8.58 -12.14
C PHE A 214 1.50 7.53 -12.93
N TRP A 215 0.64 6.74 -12.28
CA TRP A 215 -0.15 5.68 -12.93
C TRP A 215 -1.24 6.19 -13.87
N LYS A 216 -1.49 7.50 -13.89
CA LYS A 216 -2.37 8.14 -14.87
C LYS A 216 -1.82 8.04 -16.29
N ASP A 217 -0.49 7.97 -16.43
CA ASP A 217 0.18 7.67 -17.70
C ASP A 217 0.78 6.27 -17.63
N THR A 218 0.21 5.35 -18.42
CA THR A 218 0.66 3.96 -18.48
C THR A 218 1.82 3.75 -19.45
N SER A 219 2.34 4.81 -20.06
CA SER A 219 3.48 4.72 -20.97
C SER A 219 4.71 4.15 -20.24
N GLY A 220 5.32 3.12 -20.83
CA GLY A 220 6.50 2.47 -20.25
C GLY A 220 6.22 1.44 -19.15
N SER A 221 4.97 1.01 -18.96
CA SER A 221 4.59 -0.04 -18.02
C SER A 221 3.74 -1.12 -18.71
N SER A 222 3.85 -2.37 -18.25
CA SER A 222 2.95 -3.47 -18.61
C SER A 222 1.86 -3.72 -17.56
N ALA A 223 1.75 -2.85 -16.55
CA ALA A 223 0.77 -2.97 -15.48
C ALA A 223 -0.67 -2.83 -15.96
N ASN A 224 -1.56 -3.60 -15.34
CA ASN A 224 -3.00 -3.45 -15.51
C ASN A 224 -3.47 -2.28 -14.65
N VAL A 225 -4.35 -1.41 -15.17
CA VAL A 225 -4.80 -0.21 -14.45
C VAL A 225 -6.31 -0.03 -14.59
N ILE A 226 -7.01 -0.04 -13.45
CA ILE A 226 -8.40 0.38 -13.31
C ILE A 226 -8.38 1.82 -12.80
N ALA A 227 -8.24 2.78 -13.72
CA ALA A 227 -8.26 4.21 -13.41
C ALA A 227 -9.07 4.97 -14.47
N SER A 228 -9.57 6.14 -14.10
CA SER A 228 -10.19 7.05 -15.06
C SER A 228 -9.14 7.49 -16.07
N LYS A 229 -9.40 7.27 -17.36
CA LYS A 229 -8.57 7.84 -18.42
C LYS A 229 -8.75 9.35 -18.40
N GLU A 230 -7.67 10.11 -18.25
CA GLU A 230 -7.70 11.52 -18.63
C GLU A 230 -7.86 11.55 -20.16
N ASN A 231 -8.96 12.15 -20.64
CA ASN A 231 -9.15 12.35 -22.07
C ASN A 231 -7.98 13.20 -22.56
N GLN A 232 -7.16 12.64 -23.47
CA GLN A 232 -6.21 13.41 -24.27
C GLN A 232 -6.93 14.48 -25.09
#